data_AF-A0A845FPM9-F1
#
_entry.id   AF-A0A845FPM9-F1
#
_cell.length_a   1.000
_cell.length_b   1.000
_cell.length_c   1.000
_cell.angle_alpha   90.00
_cell.angle_beta   90.00
_cell.angle_gamma   90.00
#
_symmetry.space_group_name_H-M   'P 1'
#
loop_
_entity.id
_entity.type
_entity.pdbx_description
1 polymer ?
#
loop_
_entity_poly.entity_id
_entity_poly.type
_entity_poly.pdbx_seq_one_letter_code
_entity_poly.pdbx_strand_id
1 'polypeptide(L)'
;MKSFNEVNHWARRFPLIPVHVDCAIAVMLKILDGKCKMKPEEKVVMTHLYHAVKNRPSRLLGGEMHSLISRAEETRDRDLLDAIYEQRVLAETMISRPVMKTFKSLIRQQGLFESAVVQVEEEEHWVDDLVAEFV
;
A
#
# COMPACT_ATOMS: atom_id res chain seq x y z
N MET A 1 -6.47 1.13 -9.94
CA MET A 1 -5.25 1.30 -9.09
C MET A 1 -5.28 2.70 -8.49
N LYS A 2 -5.13 2.84 -7.16
CA LYS A 2 -5.15 4.16 -6.51
C LYS A 2 -3.90 4.98 -6.84
N SER A 3 -4.09 6.23 -7.23
CA SER A 3 -3.04 7.25 -7.39
C SER A 3 -2.36 7.58 -6.05
N PHE A 4 -1.21 8.26 -6.10
CA PHE A 4 -0.52 8.72 -4.90
C PHE A 4 -1.41 9.62 -4.02
N ASN A 5 -2.18 10.53 -4.64
CA ASN A 5 -3.07 11.44 -3.91
C ASN A 5 -4.18 10.68 -3.16
N GLU A 6 -4.78 9.66 -3.78
CA GLU A 6 -5.78 8.81 -3.14
C GLU A 6 -5.19 8.03 -1.96
N VAL A 7 -3.99 7.47 -2.11
CA VAL A 7 -3.31 6.74 -1.02
C VAL A 7 -2.90 7.68 0.11
N ASN A 8 -2.42 8.89 -0.20
CA ASN A 8 -2.07 9.89 0.80
C ASN A 8 -3.31 10.37 1.56
N HIS A 9 -4.43 10.62 0.87
CA HIS A 9 -5.70 10.95 1.50
C HIS A 9 -6.20 9.81 2.41
N TRP A 10 -6.15 8.57 1.92
CA TRP A 10 -6.48 7.39 2.72
C TRP A 10 -5.59 7.30 3.98
N ALA A 11 -4.28 7.46 3.84
CA ALA A 11 -3.33 7.37 4.95
C ALA A 11 -3.53 8.46 6.00
N ARG A 12 -4.04 9.65 5.62
CA ARG A 12 -4.38 10.72 6.57
C ARG A 12 -5.64 10.43 7.38
N ARG A 13 -6.62 9.73 6.78
CA ARG A 13 -7.89 9.37 7.44
C ARG A 13 -7.77 8.12 8.30
N PHE A 14 -6.88 7.21 7.92
CA PHE A 14 -6.73 5.94 8.60
C PHE A 14 -5.63 6.00 9.70
N PRO A 15 -5.93 5.64 10.96
CA PRO A 15 -4.98 5.77 12.07
C PRO A 15 -3.88 4.69 11.99
N LEU A 16 -2.81 5.01 11.25
CA LEU A 16 -1.61 4.18 11.22
C LEU A 16 -0.73 4.48 12.43
N ILE A 17 -0.52 3.45 13.27
CA ILE A 17 0.41 3.50 14.41
C ILE A 17 1.86 3.22 13.95
N PRO A 18 2.89 3.51 14.78
CA PRO A 18 4.29 3.39 14.35
C PRO A 18 4.70 2.04 13.77
N VAL A 19 4.17 0.93 14.30
CA VAL A 19 4.45 -0.42 13.77
C VAL A 19 3.90 -0.63 12.34
N HIS A 20 2.87 0.12 11.93
CA HIS A 20 2.39 0.07 10.55
C HIS A 20 3.36 0.80 9.59
N VAL A 21 4.05 1.84 10.07
CA VAL A 21 5.11 2.52 9.31
C VAL A 21 6.28 1.56 9.10
N ASP A 22 6.69 0.81 10.14
CA ASP A 22 7.71 -0.25 10.00
C ASP A 22 7.29 -1.30 8.96
N CYS A 23 6.03 -1.72 8.96
CA CYS A 23 5.53 -2.67 7.98
C CYS A 23 5.59 -2.09 6.55
N ALA A 24 5.29 -0.81 6.36
CA ALA A 24 5.41 -0.15 5.06
C ALA A 24 6.88 -0.07 4.59
N ILE A 25 7.81 0.27 5.49
CA ILE A 25 9.26 0.26 5.21
C ILE A 25 9.70 -1.13 4.77
N ALA A 26 9.35 -2.18 5.54
CA ALA A 26 9.75 -3.55 5.22
C ALA A 26 9.19 -4.03 3.88
N VAL A 27 7.94 -3.69 3.54
CA VAL A 27 7.39 -4.01 2.20
C VAL A 27 8.13 -3.24 1.11
N MET A 28 8.49 -1.98 1.32
CA MET A 28 9.25 -1.19 0.36
C MET A 28 10.64 -1.81 0.09
N LEU A 29 11.35 -2.26 1.12
CA LEU A 29 12.62 -2.99 0.97
C LEU A 29 12.44 -4.25 0.11
N LYS A 30 11.37 -5.03 0.33
CA LYS A 30 11.03 -6.21 -0.49
C LYS A 30 10.67 -5.85 -1.94
N ILE A 31 10.15 -4.65 -2.19
CA ILE A 31 9.84 -4.19 -3.54
C ILE A 31 11.14 -3.86 -4.27
N LEU A 32 12.07 -3.15 -3.61
CA LEU A 32 13.34 -2.72 -4.17
C LEU A 32 14.27 -3.89 -4.55
N ASP A 33 14.30 -4.96 -3.75
CA ASP A 33 15.11 -6.16 -4.06
C ASP A 33 14.37 -7.27 -4.84
N GLY A 34 13.13 -7.00 -5.25
CA GLY A 34 12.32 -7.91 -6.05
C GLY A 34 11.77 -9.13 -5.29
N LYS A 35 11.87 -9.22 -3.96
CA LYS A 35 11.33 -10.36 -3.18
C LYS A 35 9.84 -10.22 -2.82
N CYS A 36 9.21 -9.09 -3.13
CA CYS A 36 7.78 -8.88 -2.89
C CYS A 36 6.92 -9.69 -3.88
N LYS A 37 6.01 -10.52 -3.34
CA LYS A 37 5.08 -11.39 -4.12
C LYS A 37 3.69 -10.78 -4.35
N MET A 38 3.48 -9.52 -3.98
CA MET A 38 2.22 -8.82 -4.23
C MET A 38 2.01 -8.60 -5.74
N LYS A 39 0.76 -8.41 -6.18
CA LYS A 39 0.50 -8.10 -7.59
C LYS A 39 1.14 -6.75 -7.98
N PRO A 40 1.50 -6.52 -9.26
CA PRO A 40 2.15 -5.27 -9.69
C PRO A 40 1.41 -4.01 -9.22
N GLU A 41 0.08 -3.97 -9.36
CA GLU A 41 -0.76 -2.87 -8.93
C GLU A 41 -0.75 -2.65 -7.40
N GLU A 42 -0.68 -3.73 -6.62
CA GLU A 42 -0.58 -3.65 -5.16
C GLU A 42 0.81 -3.15 -4.72
N LYS A 43 1.88 -3.49 -5.47
CA LYS A 43 3.23 -2.96 -5.22
C LYS A 43 3.25 -1.45 -5.42
N VAL A 44 2.62 -0.93 -6.47
CA VAL A 44 2.50 0.53 -6.71
C VAL A 44 1.78 1.20 -5.54
N VAL A 45 0.65 0.63 -5.11
CA VAL A 45 -0.10 1.15 -3.94
C VAL A 45 0.74 1.13 -2.66
N MET A 46 1.54 0.06 -2.43
CA MET A 46 2.43 -0.01 -1.28
C MET A 46 3.59 0.99 -1.34
N THR A 47 4.15 1.25 -2.53
CA THR A 47 5.15 2.31 -2.73
C THR A 47 4.54 3.69 -2.42
N HIS A 48 3.33 3.98 -2.91
CA HIS A 48 2.62 5.20 -2.54
C HIS A 48 2.35 5.29 -1.04
N LEU A 49 1.96 4.17 -0.40
CA LEU A 49 1.70 4.12 1.03
C LEU A 49 2.98 4.45 1.81
N TYR A 50 4.11 3.84 1.46
CA TYR A 50 5.40 4.14 2.06
C TYR A 50 5.71 5.64 1.99
N HIS A 51 5.59 6.26 0.82
CA HIS A 51 5.84 7.70 0.67
C HIS A 51 4.87 8.58 1.47
N ALA A 52 3.61 8.17 1.60
CA ALA A 52 2.62 8.90 2.39
C ALA A 52 2.89 8.83 3.91
N VAL A 53 3.68 7.85 4.37
CA VAL A 53 3.94 7.61 5.80
C VAL A 53 5.40 7.75 6.21
N LYS A 54 6.35 7.94 5.29
CA LYS A 54 7.80 7.97 5.59
C LYS A 54 8.23 9.05 6.59
N ASN A 55 7.44 10.10 6.76
CA ASN A 55 7.70 11.18 7.73
C ASN A 55 6.99 10.99 9.07
N ARG A 56 6.27 9.87 9.26
CA ARG A 56 5.60 9.51 10.51
C ARG A 56 6.56 8.73 11.41
N PRO A 57 6.37 8.76 12.75
CA PRO A 57 7.18 7.94 13.63
C PRO A 57 7.02 6.46 13.31
N SER A 58 8.14 5.74 13.27
CA SER A 58 8.22 4.28 13.20
C SER A 58 8.74 3.74 14.53
N ARG A 59 8.58 2.43 14.79
CA ARG A 59 8.98 1.81 16.07
C ARG A 59 10.35 1.16 15.99
N LEU A 60 10.76 0.63 14.82
CA LEU A 60 11.90 -0.26 14.68
C LEU A 60 12.89 0.16 13.58
N LEU A 61 12.39 0.58 12.40
CA LEU A 61 13.19 0.68 11.17
C LEU A 61 13.65 2.11 10.83
N GLY A 62 12.92 3.15 11.23
CA GLY A 62 13.47 4.51 11.37
C GLY A 62 14.15 5.18 10.17
N GLY A 63 14.92 6.23 10.49
CA GLY A 63 15.56 7.14 9.54
C GLY A 63 16.62 6.49 8.64
N GLU A 64 17.40 5.53 9.16
CA GLU A 64 18.44 4.84 8.37
C GLU A 64 17.82 4.11 7.17
N MET A 65 16.68 3.44 7.38
CA MET A 65 15.97 2.76 6.29
C MET A 65 15.40 3.75 5.28
N HIS A 66 14.92 4.91 5.74
CA HIS A 66 14.44 5.96 4.84
C HIS A 66 15.57 6.49 3.95
N SER A 67 16.75 6.74 4.52
CA SER A 67 17.94 7.16 3.76
C SER A 67 18.38 6.11 2.75
N LEU A 68 18.38 4.84 3.13
CA LEU A 68 18.72 3.73 2.23
C LEU A 68 17.72 3.61 1.07
N ILE A 69 16.43 3.67 1.36
CA ILE A 69 15.37 3.61 0.34
C ILE A 69 15.49 4.79 -0.63
N SER A 70 15.70 6.01 -0.13
CA SER A 70 15.86 7.18 -1.01
C SER A 70 17.06 7.04 -1.96
N ARG A 71 18.19 6.53 -1.47
CA ARG A 71 19.34 6.23 -2.34
C ARG A 71 19.01 5.19 -3.42
N ALA A 72 18.26 4.15 -3.06
CA ALA A 72 17.87 3.06 -3.97
C ALA A 72 16.82 3.46 -5.02
N GLU A 73 16.12 4.57 -4.79
CA GLU A 73 15.22 5.18 -5.77
C GLU A 73 15.98 6.02 -6.81
N GLU A 74 17.10 6.64 -6.40
CA GLU A 74 17.93 7.48 -7.27
C GLU A 74 18.92 6.67 -8.11
N THR A 75 19.50 5.61 -7.55
CA THR A 75 20.53 4.78 -8.20
C THR A 75 20.28 3.29 -7.89
N ARG A 76 20.62 2.41 -8.82
CA ARG A 76 20.50 0.94 -8.64
C ARG A 76 21.78 0.23 -9.03
N ASP A 77 22.85 0.52 -8.30
CA ASP A 77 24.08 -0.25 -8.41
C ASP A 77 24.00 -1.55 -7.57
N ARG A 78 24.99 -2.42 -7.77
CA ARG A 78 25.05 -3.74 -7.12
C ARG A 78 25.23 -3.62 -5.60
N ASP A 79 26.12 -2.75 -5.16
CA ASP A 79 26.44 -2.58 -3.74
C ASP A 79 25.22 -2.12 -2.94
N LEU A 80 24.38 -1.29 -3.56
CA LEU A 80 23.13 -0.83 -2.97
C LEU A 80 22.06 -1.93 -2.93
N LEU A 81 22.00 -2.80 -3.94
CA LEU A 81 21.11 -3.98 -3.90
C LEU A 81 21.52 -4.95 -2.78
N ASP A 82 22.81 -5.15 -2.57
CA ASP A 82 23.33 -5.97 -1.47
C ASP A 82 22.98 -5.35 -0.11
N ALA A 83 23.14 -4.03 0.06
CA ALA A 83 22.72 -3.32 1.26
C ALA A 83 21.20 -3.42 1.51
N ILE A 84 20.36 -3.27 0.48
CA ILE A 84 18.90 -3.45 0.59
C ILE A 84 18.58 -4.88 1.01
N TYR A 85 19.25 -5.88 0.44
CA TYR A 85 19.06 -7.28 0.79
C TYR A 85 19.34 -7.52 2.28
N GLU A 86 20.47 -7.04 2.79
CA GLU A 86 20.86 -7.20 4.19
C GLU A 86 19.84 -6.53 5.12
N GLN A 87 19.47 -5.28 4.83
CA GLN A 87 18.52 -4.55 5.65
C GLN A 87 17.10 -5.14 5.58
N ARG A 88 16.69 -5.70 4.44
CA ARG A 88 15.42 -6.45 4.35
C ARG A 88 15.46 -7.68 5.25
N VAL A 89 16.55 -8.45 5.25
CA VAL A 89 16.69 -9.63 6.12
C VAL A 89 16.61 -9.22 7.59
N LEU A 90 17.29 -8.14 7.98
CA LEU A 90 17.23 -7.59 9.33
C LEU A 90 15.79 -7.14 9.69
N ALA A 91 15.10 -6.44 8.79
CA ALA A 91 13.70 -6.05 8.99
C ALA A 91 12.76 -7.26 9.18
N GLU A 92 13.03 -8.38 8.49
CA GLU A 92 12.26 -9.62 8.64
C GLU A 92 12.49 -10.32 9.99
N THR A 93 13.61 -10.09 10.67
CA THR A 93 13.83 -10.60 12.04
C THR A 93 13.17 -9.69 13.08
N MET A 94 13.13 -8.38 12.82
CA MET A 94 12.52 -7.40 13.73
C MET A 94 10.99 -7.38 13.65
N ILE A 95 10.41 -7.59 12.48
CA ILE A 95 8.96 -7.58 12.26
C ILE A 95 8.44 -9.00 12.17
N SER A 96 7.76 -9.43 13.24
CA SER A 96 7.19 -10.77 13.30
C SER A 96 6.13 -11.01 12.22
N ARG A 97 6.02 -12.27 11.78
CA ARG A 97 4.98 -12.68 10.81
C ARG A 97 3.56 -12.34 11.26
N PRO A 98 3.16 -12.49 12.54
CA PRO A 98 1.86 -12.03 13.02
C PRO A 98 1.62 -10.53 12.81
N VAL A 99 2.59 -9.68 13.14
CA VAL A 99 2.47 -8.21 12.95
C VAL A 99 2.24 -7.87 11.49
N MET A 100 3.06 -8.42 10.59
CA MET A 100 2.93 -8.21 9.14
C MET A 100 1.61 -8.76 8.58
N LYS A 101 1.10 -9.87 9.13
CA LYS A 101 -0.21 -10.43 8.75
C LYS A 101 -1.35 -9.51 9.19
N THR A 102 -1.33 -9.02 10.43
CA THR A 102 -2.32 -8.08 10.96
C THR A 102 -2.34 -6.80 10.15
N PHE A 103 -1.17 -6.21 9.87
CA PHE A 103 -1.05 -5.02 9.02
C PHE A 103 -1.67 -5.24 7.62
N LYS A 104 -1.33 -6.35 6.95
CA LYS A 104 -1.90 -6.65 5.62
C LYS A 104 -3.41 -6.89 5.66
N SER A 105 -3.92 -7.53 6.72
CA SER A 105 -5.36 -7.71 6.91
C SER A 105 -6.06 -6.37 7.07
N LEU A 106 -5.48 -5.49 7.89
CA LEU A 106 -6.01 -4.16 8.17
C LEU A 106 -6.14 -3.33 6.90
N ILE A 107 -5.06 -3.16 6.13
CA ILE A 107 -5.10 -2.32 4.91
C ILE A 107 -6.03 -2.90 3.83
N ARG A 108 -6.23 -4.23 3.81
CA ARG A 108 -7.18 -4.89 2.90
C ARG A 108 -8.62 -4.65 3.31
N GLN A 109 -8.96 -4.83 4.58
CA GLN A 109 -10.30 -4.57 5.11
C GLN A 109 -10.72 -3.11 4.96
N GLN A 110 -9.75 -2.21 4.88
CA GLN A 110 -9.96 -0.77 4.73
C GLN A 110 -9.91 -0.31 3.27
N GLY A 111 -10.00 -1.25 2.33
CA GLY A 111 -10.13 -0.98 0.90
C GLY A 111 -8.92 -0.30 0.25
N LEU A 112 -7.72 -0.39 0.85
CA LEU A 112 -6.53 0.30 0.29
C LEU A 112 -6.20 -0.19 -1.13
N PHE A 113 -6.39 -1.48 -1.41
CA PHE A 113 -6.13 -2.07 -2.73
C PHE A 113 -7.34 -2.07 -3.66
N GLU A 114 -8.51 -1.64 -3.20
CA GLU A 114 -9.71 -1.57 -4.03
C GLU A 114 -9.58 -0.41 -5.01
N SER A 115 -9.85 -0.67 -6.29
CA SER A 115 -10.00 0.38 -7.28
C SER A 115 -11.24 1.21 -6.92
N ALA A 116 -11.12 2.54 -6.98
CA ALA A 116 -12.29 3.40 -6.85
C ALA A 116 -13.24 3.08 -8.02
N VAL A 117 -14.25 2.26 -7.78
CA VAL A 117 -15.37 2.13 -8.71
C VAL A 117 -16.21 3.36 -8.46
N VAL A 118 -16.20 4.30 -9.40
CA VAL A 118 -17.21 5.37 -9.40
C VAL A 118 -18.53 4.65 -9.62
N GLN A 119 -19.38 4.59 -8.60
CA GLN A 119 -20.78 4.26 -8.79
C GLN A 119 -21.36 5.41 -9.61
N VAL A 120 -21.53 5.17 -10.91
CA VAL A 120 -22.48 5.96 -11.69
C VAL A 120 -23.84 5.41 -11.26
N GLU A 121 -24.58 6.17 -10.48
CA GLU A 121 -26.02 5.97 -10.31
C GLU A 121 -26.63 6.17 -11.70
N GLU A 122 -26.90 5.09 -12.43
CA GLU A 122 -27.88 5.15 -13.51
C GLU A 122 -29.25 5.28 -12.83
N GLU A 123 -29.78 6.51 -12.83
CA GLU A 123 -31.17 6.79 -12.51
C GLU A 123 -32.07 5.89 -13.36
N GLU A 124 -32.88 5.04 -12.70
CA GLU A 124 -34.00 4.36 -13.32
C GLU A 124 -34.97 5.41 -13.89
N HIS A 125 -35.07 5.48 -15.22
CA HIS A 125 -36.19 6.14 -15.87
C HIS A 125 -37.24 5.10 -16.24
N TRP A 126 -38.31 5.09 -15.46
CA TRP A 126 -39.57 4.42 -15.74
C TRP A 126 -40.12 4.89 -17.08
N VAL A 127 -40.49 3.97 -17.96
CA VAL A 127 -41.56 4.24 -18.94
C VAL A 127 -42.69 3.28 -18.58
N ASP A 128 -43.71 3.87 -17.99
CA ASP A 128 -44.99 3.26 -17.66
C ASP A 128 -45.67 2.63 -18.89
N ASP A 129 -46.47 1.60 -18.60
CA ASP A 129 -47.73 1.28 -19.25
C ASP A 129 -47.77 1.13 -20.77
N LEU A 130 -47.77 -0.13 -21.21
CA LEU A 130 -48.74 -0.59 -22.20
C LEU A 130 -49.59 -1.72 -21.62
N VAL A 131 -50.59 -1.27 -20.86
CA VAL A 131 -51.99 -1.72 -20.79
C VAL A 131 -52.27 -3.17 -21.21
N ALA A 132 -52.79 -3.92 -20.25
CA ALA A 132 -53.59 -5.11 -20.48
C ALA A 132 -54.93 -4.77 -21.19
N GLU A 133 -55.48 -5.79 -21.85
CA GLU A 133 -56.87 -5.93 -22.34
C GLU A 133 -57.24 -5.25 -23.67
N PHE A 134 -57.62 -6.05 -24.68
CA PHE A 134 -58.97 -6.08 -25.29
C PHE A 134 -59.06 -7.23 -26.32
N VAL A 135 -60.01 -8.15 -26.07
CA VAL A 135 -60.67 -9.16 -26.96
C VAL A 135 -59.87 -10.34 -27.50
#